data_AF-A0A3G6MHU3-F1
#
_entry.id   AF-A0A3G6MHU3-F1
#
_cell.length_a   1.000
_cell.length_b   1.000
_cell.length_c   1.000
_cell.angle_alpha   90.00
_cell.angle_beta   90.00
_cell.angle_gamma   90.00
#
_symmetry.space_group_name_H-M   'P 1'
#
loop_
_entity.id
_entity.type
_entity.pdbx_description
1 polymer ?
#
loop_
_entity_poly.entity_id
_entity_poly.type
_entity_poly.pdbx_seq_one_letter_code
_entity_poly.pdbx_strand_id
1 'polypeptide(L)'
;MDRNLGALQNLPSYFARSTSAIELQTKTQIQQSGGLHYQWGRKDPLPTFHNPGGAQNTTGGTVTVAGGYNVFRQTGVDASGNAIYNVASPVTDAVFSSTDPVNGYSREWNAYKTSAGILGTEPKHEKIRKVIKYATENPLSFLFRSKTGKEIPSELINPNDSTKTLKLASAQVKDWMSDESGQMQDRWGHATEKSPYDPCPEGWRIPDMSFATIFGAGPTSSYAKGSSPWFYNGYNTTSAFAGYGIPQFEVTDLVGGYVGTNNAVNVKKYPGFTLTTNAESGGASSRSGWVFNFGGSKYNIGNIPTTGIRGILGGNDWKNLKFTGDTTTDNYRYQTGLWTSSPSDYYSGYAIGLNLSSISSLNNAGKLLSGTGFYPQAAMSCRCAKVEIDKVTKKEIGRYDPNTEPMTVPQNTTAKASNVFAKKQIEEIQKNNKKLTVFPNPVKSILYINADDKDYYYQIYNASGQLVKQGKFENRQTNVSSLTQGAYLVRINNSETVVKIIKE
;
A
#
# COMPACT_ATOMS: atom_id res chain seq x y z
N MET A 1 -8.21 -11.48 3.85
CA MET A 1 -9.39 -11.78 3.03
C MET A 1 -8.89 -12.33 1.72
N ASP A 2 -9.58 -13.33 1.17
CA ASP A 2 -9.26 -14.00 -0.09
C ASP A 2 -9.78 -13.24 -1.32
N ARG A 3 -10.44 -12.09 -1.12
CA ARG A 3 -11.07 -11.26 -2.15
C ARG A 3 -10.95 -9.77 -1.85
N ASN A 4 -11.21 -8.95 -2.88
CA ASN A 4 -11.25 -7.49 -2.77
C ASN A 4 -12.45 -7.05 -1.92
N LEU A 5 -12.32 -5.93 -1.20
CA LEU A 5 -13.42 -5.38 -0.42
C LEU A 5 -14.58 -4.96 -1.36
N GLY A 6 -15.80 -5.39 -1.01
CA GLY A 6 -16.98 -5.21 -1.85
C GLY A 6 -17.20 -6.31 -2.91
N ALA A 7 -16.28 -7.28 -3.04
CA ALA A 7 -16.48 -8.41 -3.95
C ALA A 7 -17.47 -9.42 -3.35
N LEU A 8 -18.38 -9.95 -4.18
CA LEU A 8 -19.35 -10.96 -3.76
C LEU A 8 -18.73 -12.37 -3.79
N GLN A 9 -17.79 -12.60 -4.70
CA GLN A 9 -17.10 -13.87 -4.87
C GLN A 9 -15.59 -13.69 -4.81
N ASN A 10 -14.85 -14.77 -4.59
CA ASN A 10 -13.41 -14.79 -4.82
C ASN A 10 -13.12 -15.10 -6.30
N LEU A 11 -11.95 -14.67 -6.80
CA LEU A 11 -11.53 -15.05 -8.15
C LEU A 11 -11.17 -16.55 -8.15
N PRO A 12 -11.74 -17.38 -9.04
CA PRO A 12 -11.44 -18.80 -9.09
C PRO A 12 -9.99 -19.05 -9.52
N SER A 13 -9.43 -20.20 -9.13
CA SER A 13 -8.05 -20.57 -9.50
C SER A 13 -7.94 -21.17 -10.91
N TYR A 14 -9.05 -21.51 -11.56
CA TYR A 14 -9.09 -22.02 -12.92
C TYR A 14 -10.43 -21.69 -13.60
N PHE A 15 -10.46 -21.73 -14.93
CA PHE A 15 -11.67 -21.51 -15.71
C PHE A 15 -12.31 -22.86 -16.09
N ALA A 16 -13.42 -23.21 -15.44
CA ALA A 16 -14.17 -24.45 -15.71
C ALA A 16 -15.19 -24.25 -16.84
N ARG A 17 -15.22 -25.19 -17.80
CA ARG A 17 -16.10 -25.13 -18.99
C ARG A 17 -16.60 -26.51 -19.45
N SER A 18 -16.74 -27.46 -18.53
CA SER A 18 -17.18 -28.82 -18.87
C SER A 18 -18.63 -28.89 -19.36
N THR A 19 -19.48 -27.95 -18.93
CA THR A 19 -20.86 -27.76 -19.42
C THR A 19 -21.18 -26.27 -19.49
N SER A 20 -22.21 -25.89 -20.24
CA SER A 20 -22.66 -24.49 -20.33
C SER A 20 -23.08 -23.91 -18.97
N ALA A 21 -23.66 -24.73 -18.09
CA ALA A 21 -24.04 -24.30 -16.73
C ALA A 21 -22.80 -24.01 -15.85
N ILE A 22 -21.79 -24.89 -15.90
CA ILE A 22 -20.53 -24.70 -15.16
C ILE A 22 -19.75 -23.51 -15.71
N GLU A 23 -19.78 -23.32 -17.03
CA GLU A 23 -19.19 -22.14 -17.64
C GLU A 23 -19.87 -20.85 -17.19
N LEU A 24 -21.21 -20.77 -17.24
CA LEU A 24 -21.95 -19.61 -16.73
C LEU A 24 -21.59 -19.33 -15.28
N GLN A 25 -21.59 -20.35 -14.42
CA GLN A 25 -21.25 -20.20 -13.01
C GLN A 25 -19.83 -19.63 -12.82
N THR A 26 -18.85 -20.16 -13.55
CA THR A 26 -17.46 -19.71 -13.44
C THR A 26 -17.30 -18.27 -13.97
N LYS A 27 -17.94 -17.95 -15.10
CA LYS A 27 -17.96 -16.59 -15.65
C LYS A 27 -18.60 -15.61 -14.67
N THR A 28 -19.75 -15.94 -14.10
CA THR A 28 -20.42 -15.12 -13.08
C THR A 28 -19.54 -14.96 -11.83
N GLN A 29 -18.87 -16.01 -11.37
CA GLN A 29 -17.94 -15.92 -10.24
C GLN A 29 -16.79 -14.94 -10.53
N ILE A 30 -16.21 -15.00 -11.72
CA ILE A 30 -15.16 -14.06 -12.16
C ILE A 30 -15.70 -12.62 -12.14
N GLN A 31 -16.87 -12.36 -12.73
CA GLN A 31 -17.46 -11.02 -12.76
C GLN A 31 -17.73 -10.48 -11.35
N GLN A 32 -18.18 -11.33 -10.44
CA GLN A 32 -18.49 -10.98 -9.05
C GLN A 32 -17.26 -10.84 -8.15
N SER A 33 -16.06 -11.07 -8.68
CA SER A 33 -14.82 -11.02 -7.90
C SER A 33 -14.16 -9.64 -7.79
N GLY A 34 -14.56 -8.68 -8.63
CA GLY A 34 -13.85 -7.40 -8.79
C GLY A 34 -13.86 -6.51 -7.54
N GLY A 35 -14.98 -6.47 -6.82
CA GLY A 35 -15.15 -5.58 -5.67
C GLY A 35 -15.20 -4.11 -6.05
N LEU A 36 -14.87 -3.24 -5.09
CA LEU A 36 -14.98 -1.78 -5.22
C LEU A 36 -13.60 -1.12 -5.09
N HIS A 37 -13.48 0.08 -5.63
CA HIS A 37 -12.29 0.90 -5.51
C HIS A 37 -12.41 1.92 -4.38
N TYR A 38 -11.27 2.40 -3.90
CA TYR A 38 -11.16 3.40 -2.85
C TYR A 38 -10.05 4.37 -3.23
N GLN A 39 -10.24 5.65 -2.94
CA GLN A 39 -9.14 6.62 -2.93
C GLN A 39 -8.49 6.57 -1.56
N TRP A 40 -7.15 6.57 -1.48
CA TRP A 40 -6.52 6.45 -0.18
C TRP A 40 -6.84 7.66 0.70
N GLY A 41 -7.25 7.42 1.95
CA GLY A 41 -7.77 8.47 2.84
C GLY A 41 -9.29 8.61 2.78
N ARG A 42 -10.02 7.68 2.16
CA ARG A 42 -11.48 7.62 2.18
C ARG A 42 -11.98 6.22 2.47
N LYS A 43 -13.09 6.13 3.19
CA LYS A 43 -13.83 4.88 3.39
C LYS A 43 -14.92 4.65 2.34
N ASP A 44 -15.24 5.68 1.56
CA ASP A 44 -16.32 5.62 0.59
C ASP A 44 -15.92 4.74 -0.59
N PRO A 45 -16.70 3.69 -0.90
CA PRO A 45 -16.43 2.84 -2.04
C PRO A 45 -16.82 3.53 -3.35
N LEU A 46 -16.02 3.30 -4.37
CA LEU A 46 -16.24 3.75 -5.72
C LEU A 46 -16.48 2.55 -6.64
N PRO A 47 -17.55 2.54 -7.44
CA PRO A 47 -17.78 1.51 -8.44
C PRO A 47 -16.70 1.51 -9.53
N THR A 48 -16.37 0.33 -10.03
CA THR A 48 -15.43 0.15 -11.15
C THR A 48 -16.14 0.16 -12.51
N PHE A 49 -17.46 -0.07 -12.55
CA PHE A 49 -18.27 -0.19 -13.78
C PHE A 49 -17.78 -1.23 -14.79
N HIS A 50 -16.80 -2.03 -14.40
CA HIS A 50 -16.14 -3.04 -15.22
C HIS A 50 -16.14 -4.36 -14.47
N ASN A 51 -16.59 -5.41 -15.16
CA ASN A 51 -16.52 -6.75 -14.62
C ASN A 51 -15.17 -7.39 -15.01
N PRO A 52 -14.43 -7.99 -14.06
CA PRO A 52 -13.25 -8.77 -14.38
C PRO A 52 -13.56 -9.79 -15.48
N GLY A 53 -12.58 -10.00 -16.36
CA GLY A 53 -12.73 -10.89 -17.51
C GLY A 53 -13.44 -10.26 -18.72
N GLY A 54 -13.90 -9.01 -18.63
CA GLY A 54 -14.46 -8.27 -19.77
C GLY A 54 -15.78 -8.82 -20.28
N ALA A 55 -16.19 -8.41 -21.48
CA ALA A 55 -17.27 -9.11 -22.14
C ALA A 55 -16.73 -10.47 -22.57
N GLN A 56 -17.56 -11.50 -22.52
CA GLN A 56 -17.12 -12.85 -22.87
C GLN A 56 -18.15 -13.39 -23.85
N ASN A 57 -17.75 -13.43 -25.11
CA ASN A 57 -18.58 -13.90 -26.23
C ASN A 57 -18.01 -15.19 -26.83
N THR A 58 -18.87 -15.91 -27.53
CA THR A 58 -18.66 -17.30 -27.93
C THR A 58 -17.92 -17.46 -29.25
N THR A 59 -17.15 -18.53 -29.34
CA THR A 59 -17.16 -19.37 -30.55
C THR A 59 -17.76 -20.73 -30.16
N GLY A 60 -18.81 -21.18 -30.85
CA GLY A 60 -19.31 -22.56 -30.73
C GLY A 60 -20.27 -22.91 -29.58
N GLY A 61 -21.28 -22.06 -29.28
CA GLY A 61 -22.43 -22.48 -28.42
C GLY A 61 -22.28 -22.25 -26.91
N THR A 62 -21.53 -21.22 -26.50
CA THR A 62 -21.20 -20.90 -25.10
C THR A 62 -22.02 -19.74 -24.51
N VAL A 63 -21.81 -19.41 -23.22
CA VAL A 63 -22.61 -18.43 -22.48
C VAL A 63 -22.04 -17.01 -22.60
N THR A 64 -22.87 -16.03 -22.94
CA THR A 64 -22.48 -14.61 -23.01
C THR A 64 -22.70 -13.90 -21.67
N VAL A 65 -21.69 -13.14 -21.20
CA VAL A 65 -21.81 -12.26 -20.02
C VAL A 65 -21.28 -10.86 -20.30
N ALA A 66 -21.87 -9.84 -19.66
CA ALA A 66 -21.59 -8.43 -19.93
C ALA A 66 -20.28 -7.92 -19.32
N GLY A 67 -19.47 -7.18 -20.07
CA GLY A 67 -18.16 -6.69 -19.62
C GLY A 67 -18.15 -5.51 -18.65
N GLY A 68 -19.32 -5.01 -18.27
CA GLY A 68 -19.49 -3.90 -17.34
C GLY A 68 -20.84 -3.96 -16.64
N TYR A 69 -21.04 -3.07 -15.69
CA TYR A 69 -22.26 -2.98 -14.90
C TYR A 69 -22.61 -1.53 -14.61
N ASN A 70 -23.89 -1.31 -14.32
CA ASN A 70 -24.45 -0.02 -13.96
C ASN A 70 -24.78 0.01 -12.47
N VAL A 71 -24.75 1.20 -11.87
CA VAL A 71 -25.17 1.42 -10.48
C VAL A 71 -26.54 2.07 -10.45
N PHE A 72 -27.47 1.46 -9.72
CA PHE A 72 -28.84 1.95 -9.60
C PHE A 72 -29.05 2.60 -8.24
N ARG A 73 -29.60 3.81 -8.24
CA ARG A 73 -29.88 4.56 -7.01
C ARG A 73 -31.21 4.12 -6.44
N GLN A 74 -31.24 3.91 -5.14
CA GLN A 74 -32.50 3.73 -4.42
C GLN A 74 -33.29 5.05 -4.46
N THR A 75 -34.55 4.99 -4.85
CA THR A 75 -35.48 6.13 -4.89
C THR A 75 -36.57 6.06 -3.85
N GLY A 76 -36.72 4.92 -3.18
CA GLY A 76 -37.71 4.74 -2.13
C GLY A 76 -37.70 3.33 -1.57
N VAL A 77 -38.75 3.02 -0.85
CA VAL A 77 -39.03 1.70 -0.28
C VAL A 77 -40.49 1.39 -0.59
N ASP A 78 -40.79 0.15 -0.98
CA ASP A 78 -42.17 -0.29 -1.23
C ASP A 78 -42.94 -0.55 0.09
N ALA A 79 -44.23 -0.86 -0.02
CA ALA A 79 -45.08 -1.14 1.14
C ALA A 79 -44.63 -2.37 1.96
N SER A 80 -43.79 -3.23 1.37
CA SER A 80 -43.25 -4.44 1.99
C SER A 80 -41.85 -4.22 2.59
N GLY A 81 -41.31 -3.00 2.52
CA GLY A 81 -39.98 -2.67 3.04
C GLY A 81 -38.83 -2.93 2.06
N ASN A 82 -39.10 -3.28 0.80
CA ASN A 82 -38.05 -3.53 -0.20
C ASN A 82 -37.59 -2.22 -0.85
N ALA A 83 -36.29 -2.10 -1.11
CA ALA A 83 -35.72 -0.96 -1.81
C ALA A 83 -36.24 -0.87 -3.26
N ILE A 84 -36.71 0.31 -3.66
CA ILE A 84 -37.09 0.64 -5.04
C ILE A 84 -35.90 1.36 -5.69
N TYR A 85 -35.52 0.95 -6.89
CA TYR A 85 -34.37 1.50 -7.62
C TYR A 85 -34.79 2.24 -8.90
N ASN A 86 -34.12 3.36 -9.22
CA ASN A 86 -34.29 4.03 -10.50
C ASN A 86 -33.52 3.28 -11.61
N VAL A 87 -34.25 2.42 -12.33
CA VAL A 87 -33.71 1.66 -13.45
C VAL A 87 -33.62 2.46 -14.77
N ALA A 88 -34.36 3.56 -14.88
CA ALA A 88 -34.43 4.39 -16.10
C ALA A 88 -33.21 5.31 -16.27
N SER A 89 -32.52 5.65 -15.17
CA SER A 89 -31.35 6.53 -15.20
C SER A 89 -30.23 6.01 -14.28
N PRO A 90 -29.60 4.88 -14.66
CA PRO A 90 -28.46 4.35 -13.93
C PRO A 90 -27.27 5.29 -13.97
N VAL A 91 -26.41 5.19 -12.95
CA VAL A 91 -25.06 5.73 -13.01
C VAL A 91 -24.22 4.77 -13.85
N THR A 92 -23.74 5.24 -14.99
CA THR A 92 -22.84 4.54 -15.89
C THR A 92 -21.40 5.03 -15.68
N ASP A 93 -20.40 4.32 -16.24
CA ASP A 93 -19.01 4.78 -16.21
C ASP A 93 -18.84 6.19 -16.81
N ALA A 94 -19.60 6.50 -17.86
CA ALA A 94 -19.57 7.80 -18.52
C ALA A 94 -20.14 8.92 -17.63
N VAL A 95 -21.27 8.65 -16.96
CA VAL A 95 -21.87 9.58 -15.99
C VAL A 95 -20.94 9.76 -14.79
N PHE A 96 -20.33 8.68 -14.30
CA PHE A 96 -19.41 8.75 -13.17
C PHE A 96 -18.14 9.54 -13.50
N SER A 97 -17.60 9.34 -14.69
CA SER A 97 -16.40 10.04 -15.19
C SER A 97 -16.70 11.48 -15.64
N SER A 98 -17.97 11.88 -15.75
CA SER A 98 -18.33 13.24 -16.12
C SER A 98 -17.98 14.23 -14.99
N THR A 99 -17.41 15.37 -15.37
CA THR A 99 -17.16 16.52 -14.49
C THR A 99 -18.32 17.50 -14.44
N ASP A 100 -19.44 17.17 -15.08
CA ASP A 100 -20.66 17.97 -15.01
C ASP A 100 -21.08 18.15 -13.54
N PRO A 101 -21.35 19.41 -13.10
CA PRO A 101 -21.60 19.70 -11.69
C PRO A 101 -22.95 19.17 -11.19
N VAL A 102 -23.90 18.88 -12.09
CA VAL A 102 -25.27 18.47 -11.74
C VAL A 102 -25.40 16.95 -11.83
N ASN A 103 -24.96 16.36 -12.93
CA ASN A 103 -25.19 14.96 -13.27
C ASN A 103 -23.94 14.08 -13.16
N GLY A 104 -22.75 14.69 -13.16
CA GLY A 104 -21.49 13.97 -13.06
C GLY A 104 -21.12 13.60 -11.62
N TYR A 105 -20.23 12.61 -11.46
CA TYR A 105 -19.68 12.23 -10.14
C TYR A 105 -18.19 12.51 -9.99
N SER A 106 -17.51 12.94 -11.03
CA SER A 106 -16.11 13.37 -10.91
C SER A 106 -16.06 14.86 -10.55
N ARG A 107 -15.22 15.22 -9.58
CA ARG A 107 -15.03 16.62 -9.15
C ARG A 107 -13.55 16.95 -9.20
N GLU A 108 -13.22 17.97 -9.99
CA GLU A 108 -11.86 18.49 -10.11
C GLU A 108 -11.54 19.41 -8.93
N TRP A 109 -10.28 19.43 -8.48
CA TRP A 109 -9.78 20.19 -7.33
C TRP A 109 -10.31 21.61 -7.25
N ASN A 110 -10.25 22.40 -8.31
CA ASN A 110 -10.70 23.79 -8.25
C ASN A 110 -12.22 23.89 -8.05
N ALA A 111 -12.99 22.95 -8.58
CA ALA A 111 -14.43 22.92 -8.40
C ALA A 111 -14.80 22.58 -6.95
N TYR A 112 -14.30 21.46 -6.40
CA TYR A 112 -14.67 21.10 -5.02
C TYR A 112 -13.99 21.96 -3.96
N LYS A 113 -12.79 22.51 -4.22
CA LYS A 113 -12.17 23.50 -3.33
C LYS A 113 -13.05 24.72 -3.17
N THR A 114 -13.67 25.18 -4.27
CA THR A 114 -14.61 26.30 -4.27
C THR A 114 -15.88 25.94 -3.51
N SER A 115 -16.47 24.77 -3.80
CA SER A 115 -17.66 24.27 -3.09
C SER A 115 -17.43 24.04 -1.60
N ALA A 116 -16.21 23.65 -1.20
CA ALA A 116 -15.81 23.49 0.19
C ALA A 116 -15.53 24.84 0.90
N GLY A 117 -15.57 25.96 0.17
CA GLY A 117 -15.36 27.31 0.70
C GLY A 117 -13.93 27.54 1.19
N ILE A 118 -12.93 26.93 0.54
CA ILE A 118 -11.52 27.06 0.94
C ILE A 118 -10.97 28.41 0.47
N LEU A 119 -10.43 29.19 1.40
CA LEU A 119 -9.79 30.47 1.11
C LEU A 119 -8.26 30.31 1.03
N GLY A 120 -7.61 31.11 0.17
CA GLY A 120 -6.16 31.04 -0.02
C GLY A 120 -5.35 31.33 1.24
N THR A 121 -5.87 32.20 2.11
CA THR A 121 -5.24 32.67 3.36
C THR A 121 -5.38 31.68 4.53
N GLU A 122 -6.17 30.62 4.39
CA GLU A 122 -6.41 29.68 5.48
C GLU A 122 -5.17 28.82 5.78
N PRO A 123 -4.95 28.48 7.06
CA PRO A 123 -3.90 27.55 7.43
C PRO A 123 -4.20 26.15 6.86
N LYS A 124 -3.14 25.37 6.63
CA LYS A 124 -3.21 24.08 5.93
C LYS A 124 -4.23 23.10 6.54
N HIS A 125 -4.28 23.02 7.87
CA HIS A 125 -5.21 22.13 8.58
C HIS A 125 -6.67 22.49 8.32
N GLU A 126 -7.02 23.78 8.24
CA GLU A 126 -8.39 24.21 7.92
C GLU A 126 -8.78 23.87 6.48
N LYS A 127 -7.85 24.04 5.54
CA LYS A 127 -8.05 23.64 4.13
C LYS A 127 -8.36 22.15 4.05
N ILE A 128 -7.53 21.32 4.67
CA ILE A 128 -7.69 19.86 4.69
C ILE A 128 -9.01 19.46 5.36
N ARG A 129 -9.34 20.05 6.52
CA ARG A 129 -10.60 19.79 7.23
C ARG A 129 -11.83 20.05 6.35
N LYS A 130 -11.82 21.15 5.59
CA LYS A 130 -12.90 21.49 4.64
C LYS A 130 -12.99 20.49 3.48
N VAL A 131 -11.86 20.05 2.93
CA VAL A 131 -11.85 19.00 1.89
C VAL A 131 -12.41 17.68 2.43
N ILE A 132 -12.00 17.25 3.63
CA ILE A 132 -12.51 16.03 4.26
C ILE A 132 -14.02 16.12 4.50
N LYS A 133 -14.50 17.27 4.99
CA LYS A 133 -15.95 17.53 5.15
C LYS A 133 -16.67 17.38 3.81
N TYR A 134 -16.18 18.03 2.76
CA TYR A 134 -16.76 17.94 1.42
C TYR A 134 -16.81 16.49 0.91
N ALA A 135 -15.71 15.73 1.07
CA ALA A 135 -15.65 14.33 0.65
C ALA A 135 -16.66 13.45 1.41
N THR A 136 -16.81 13.69 2.71
CA THR A 136 -17.78 12.97 3.56
C THR A 136 -19.23 13.28 3.17
N GLU A 137 -19.51 14.53 2.78
CA GLU A 137 -20.83 14.96 2.27
C GLU A 137 -21.10 14.47 0.84
N ASN A 138 -20.07 13.98 0.13
CA ASN A 138 -20.15 13.55 -1.27
C ASN A 138 -19.47 12.16 -1.49
N PRO A 139 -19.97 11.09 -0.85
CA PRO A 139 -19.27 9.80 -0.77
C PRO A 139 -19.05 9.14 -2.15
N LEU A 140 -20.00 9.28 -3.07
CA LEU A 140 -19.88 8.69 -4.42
C LEU A 140 -19.04 9.54 -5.39
N SER A 141 -18.59 10.73 -5.01
CA SER A 141 -17.82 11.58 -5.91
C SER A 141 -16.37 11.14 -6.02
N PHE A 142 -15.82 11.01 -7.22
CA PHE A 142 -14.39 10.83 -7.43
C PHE A 142 -13.68 12.19 -7.42
N LEU A 143 -12.86 12.44 -6.40
CA LEU A 143 -12.17 13.72 -6.21
C LEU A 143 -10.78 13.67 -6.83
N PHE A 144 -10.48 14.56 -7.77
CA PHE A 144 -9.21 14.45 -8.52
C PHE A 144 -8.60 15.80 -8.85
N ARG A 145 -7.30 15.76 -9.16
CA ARG A 145 -6.55 16.87 -9.75
C ARG A 145 -6.23 16.54 -11.20
N SER A 146 -6.32 17.53 -12.07
CA SER A 146 -6.06 17.38 -13.50
C SER A 146 -4.62 16.92 -13.79
N LYS A 147 -4.44 16.18 -14.89
CA LYS A 147 -3.13 15.81 -15.42
C LYS A 147 -2.41 17.03 -15.99
N THR A 148 -1.08 16.99 -15.93
CA THR A 148 -0.17 17.97 -16.53
C THR A 148 0.53 17.40 -17.77
N GLY A 149 0.42 16.08 -18.01
CA GLY A 149 1.04 15.38 -19.14
C GLY A 149 2.54 15.12 -18.95
N LYS A 150 3.10 15.52 -17.80
CA LYS A 150 4.52 15.38 -17.46
C LYS A 150 4.74 14.49 -16.24
N GLU A 151 3.69 13.83 -15.75
CA GLU A 151 3.76 12.96 -14.57
C GLU A 151 4.73 11.80 -14.76
N ILE A 152 5.65 11.64 -13.82
CA ILE A 152 6.65 10.57 -13.81
C ILE A 152 6.14 9.46 -12.88
N PRO A 153 5.80 8.26 -13.39
CA PRO A 153 5.48 7.10 -12.57
C PRO A 153 6.64 6.77 -11.62
N SER A 154 6.32 6.29 -10.43
CA SER A 154 7.35 6.01 -9.41
C SER A 154 8.34 4.92 -9.86
N GLU A 155 7.89 3.96 -10.67
CA GLU A 155 8.72 2.91 -11.26
C GLU A 155 9.69 3.42 -12.35
N LEU A 156 9.49 4.64 -12.86
CA LEU A 156 10.37 5.27 -13.84
C LEU A 156 11.37 6.26 -13.22
N ILE A 157 11.32 6.46 -11.89
CA ILE A 157 12.27 7.33 -11.19
C ILE A 157 13.68 6.74 -11.29
N ASN A 158 14.63 7.56 -11.74
CA ASN A 158 16.03 7.18 -11.89
C ASN A 158 16.92 8.32 -11.39
N PRO A 159 17.71 8.12 -10.32
CA PRO A 159 18.59 9.17 -9.80
C PRO A 159 19.69 9.59 -10.78
N ASN A 160 20.02 8.76 -11.79
CA ASN A 160 21.01 9.06 -12.82
C ASN A 160 20.41 9.79 -14.04
N ASP A 161 19.10 10.04 -14.05
CA ASP A 161 18.39 10.77 -15.10
C ASP A 161 17.83 12.08 -14.52
N SER A 162 18.39 13.21 -14.95
CA SER A 162 18.00 14.54 -14.47
C SER A 162 16.53 14.89 -14.76
N THR A 163 15.89 14.19 -15.71
CA THR A 163 14.48 14.38 -16.06
C THR A 163 13.53 13.49 -15.25
N LYS A 164 14.05 12.47 -14.54
CA LYS A 164 13.27 11.47 -13.80
C LYS A 164 13.70 11.36 -12.33
N THR A 165 14.08 12.48 -11.74
CA THR A 165 14.50 12.50 -10.33
C THR A 165 13.31 12.39 -9.37
N LEU A 166 13.55 11.85 -8.17
CA LEU A 166 12.52 11.78 -7.11
C LEU A 166 11.94 13.16 -6.78
N LYS A 167 12.77 14.21 -6.79
CA LYS A 167 12.33 15.60 -6.53
C LYS A 167 11.29 16.06 -7.56
N LEU A 168 11.55 15.82 -8.85
CA LEU A 168 10.63 16.19 -9.92
C LEU A 168 9.33 15.38 -9.84
N ALA A 169 9.44 14.06 -9.65
CA ALA A 169 8.28 13.18 -9.55
C ALA A 169 7.40 13.52 -8.33
N SER A 170 8.02 13.77 -7.16
CA SER A 170 7.30 14.12 -5.92
C SER A 170 6.53 15.44 -6.03
N ALA A 171 7.04 16.39 -6.81
CA ALA A 171 6.34 17.67 -7.06
C ALA A 171 5.08 17.52 -7.93
N GLN A 172 4.94 16.39 -8.63
CA GLN A 172 3.82 16.11 -9.53
C GLN A 172 2.72 15.29 -8.87
N VAL A 173 2.98 14.71 -7.69
CA VAL A 173 2.03 13.85 -6.97
C VAL A 173 0.72 14.57 -6.73
N LYS A 174 -0.37 13.90 -7.08
CA LYS A 174 -1.72 14.41 -6.89
C LYS A 174 -2.38 13.74 -5.69
N ASP A 175 -2.60 14.51 -4.64
CA ASP A 175 -3.48 14.14 -3.55
C ASP A 175 -4.85 14.80 -3.76
N TRP A 176 -5.93 14.15 -3.34
CA TRP A 176 -7.27 14.72 -3.37
C TRP A 176 -7.55 15.58 -2.12
N MET A 177 -6.78 15.42 -1.03
CA MET A 177 -6.95 16.22 0.21
C MET A 177 -6.19 17.55 0.21
N SER A 178 -5.12 17.65 -0.57
CA SER A 178 -4.17 18.75 -0.49
C SER A 178 -3.49 19.01 -1.83
N ASP A 179 -3.22 20.28 -2.13
CA ASP A 179 -2.37 20.69 -3.25
C ASP A 179 -0.86 20.61 -2.90
N GLU A 180 -0.54 20.50 -1.62
CA GLU A 180 0.81 20.23 -1.09
C GLU A 180 1.07 18.73 -0.90
N SER A 181 2.32 18.32 -1.12
CA SER A 181 2.74 16.92 -0.97
C SER A 181 2.92 16.51 0.49
N GLY A 182 2.77 15.21 0.76
CA GLY A 182 3.13 14.58 2.03
C GLY A 182 2.29 14.98 3.25
N GLN A 183 1.11 15.56 3.05
CA GLN A 183 0.22 15.97 4.14
C GLN A 183 -0.54 14.78 4.77
N MET A 184 -1.09 15.00 5.98
CA MET A 184 -1.90 14.03 6.74
C MET A 184 -1.20 12.68 6.95
N GLN A 185 -0.05 12.66 7.63
CA GLN A 185 0.67 11.41 7.90
C GLN A 185 -0.06 10.50 8.90
N ASP A 186 -0.93 11.07 9.71
CA ASP A 186 -1.85 10.39 10.63
C ASP A 186 -3.01 9.66 9.92
N ARG A 187 -3.22 9.87 8.62
CA ARG A 187 -4.20 9.12 7.83
C ARG A 187 -3.79 7.67 7.59
N TRP A 188 -2.51 7.35 7.77
CA TRP A 188 -1.93 6.04 7.51
C TRP A 188 -2.04 5.16 8.76
N GLY A 189 -2.09 3.85 8.56
CA GLY A 189 -2.13 2.89 9.66
C GLY A 189 -0.75 2.26 9.79
N HIS A 190 -0.27 2.06 11.01
CA HIS A 190 1.04 1.45 11.23
C HIS A 190 1.09 0.62 12.51
N ALA A 191 1.83 -0.50 12.44
CA ALA A 191 2.11 -1.37 13.57
C ALA A 191 0.83 -1.89 14.24
N THR A 192 0.39 -1.31 15.36
CA THR A 192 -0.85 -1.68 16.08
C THR A 192 -1.98 -0.67 15.90
N GLU A 193 -1.76 0.39 15.14
CA GLU A 193 -2.73 1.45 14.93
C GLU A 193 -3.36 1.32 13.54
N LYS A 194 -4.65 1.01 13.53
CA LYS A 194 -5.45 0.99 12.30
C LYS A 194 -5.71 2.41 11.81
N SER A 195 -5.57 2.63 10.51
CA SER A 195 -5.86 3.93 9.91
C SER A 195 -7.31 4.36 10.19
N PRO A 196 -7.56 5.64 10.50
CA PRO A 196 -8.91 6.16 10.61
C PRO A 196 -9.68 6.14 9.29
N TYR A 197 -9.00 5.92 8.15
CA TYR A 197 -9.54 5.83 6.79
C TYR A 197 -9.56 4.41 6.24
N ASP A 198 -9.22 3.41 7.06
CA ASP A 198 -9.26 2.01 6.68
C ASP A 198 -10.73 1.55 6.52
N PRO A 199 -11.15 1.10 5.32
CA PRO A 199 -12.52 0.67 5.06
C PRO A 199 -12.82 -0.76 5.54
N CYS A 200 -11.83 -1.49 6.06
CA CYS A 200 -12.01 -2.85 6.54
C CYS A 200 -12.91 -2.89 7.79
N PRO A 201 -13.71 -3.96 7.98
CA PRO A 201 -14.52 -4.13 9.18
C PRO A 201 -13.66 -4.32 10.43
N GLU A 202 -14.30 -4.31 11.60
CA GLU A 202 -13.65 -4.62 12.87
C GLU A 202 -12.96 -6.00 12.86
N GLY A 203 -11.79 -6.10 13.48
CA GLY A 203 -10.95 -7.30 13.44
C GLY A 203 -10.19 -7.51 12.14
N TRP A 204 -10.30 -6.57 11.20
CA TRP A 204 -9.58 -6.57 9.93
C TRP A 204 -8.99 -5.19 9.64
N ARG A 205 -7.90 -5.15 8.88
CA ARG A 205 -7.26 -3.89 8.45
C ARG A 205 -6.65 -4.01 7.06
N ILE A 206 -6.49 -2.90 6.36
CA ILE A 206 -5.58 -2.85 5.20
C ILE A 206 -4.16 -3.12 5.71
N PRO A 207 -3.40 -4.01 5.06
CA PRO A 207 -2.05 -4.28 5.50
C PRO A 207 -1.17 -3.04 5.31
N ASP A 208 -0.34 -2.75 6.30
CA ASP A 208 0.75 -1.79 6.19
C ASP A 208 2.04 -2.46 5.69
N MET A 209 3.01 -1.63 5.34
CA MET A 209 4.40 -2.02 5.09
C MET A 209 5.16 -1.94 6.42
N SER A 210 6.11 -2.85 6.69
CA SER A 210 6.99 -2.74 7.87
C SER A 210 7.81 -1.45 7.86
N PHE A 211 8.26 -1.07 6.66
CA PHE A 211 9.04 0.12 6.39
C PHE A 211 8.51 0.77 5.11
N ALA A 212 8.23 2.06 5.19
CA ALA A 212 7.72 2.89 4.11
C ALA A 212 8.79 3.27 3.06
N THR A 213 9.77 2.41 2.79
CA THR A 213 10.95 2.75 1.97
C THR A 213 10.79 2.29 0.53
N ILE A 214 10.36 3.17 -0.37
CA ILE A 214 10.35 2.89 -1.82
C ILE A 214 11.64 3.40 -2.47
N PHE A 215 12.09 4.60 -2.12
CA PHE A 215 13.13 5.30 -2.88
C PHE A 215 14.50 5.32 -2.19
N GLY A 216 14.54 5.30 -0.86
CA GLY A 216 15.78 5.35 -0.08
C GLY A 216 16.51 4.01 -0.02
N ALA A 217 15.83 2.94 -0.44
CA ALA A 217 16.40 1.62 -0.52
C ALA A 217 16.94 1.36 -1.93
N GLY A 218 18.26 1.48 -2.12
CA GLY A 218 18.89 0.92 -3.33
C GLY A 218 18.63 -0.59 -3.46
N PRO A 219 18.84 -1.23 -4.63
CA PRO A 219 18.48 -2.64 -4.87
C PRO A 219 19.17 -3.64 -3.93
N THR A 220 20.26 -3.23 -3.27
CA THR A 220 21.02 -4.02 -2.30
C THR A 220 20.77 -3.64 -0.84
N SER A 221 19.93 -2.62 -0.59
CA SER A 221 19.65 -2.09 0.76
C SER A 221 18.78 -3.03 1.58
N SER A 222 19.10 -3.18 2.88
CA SER A 222 18.34 -3.99 3.84
C SER A 222 16.83 -3.67 3.90
N TYR A 223 16.45 -2.46 3.47
CA TYR A 223 15.08 -1.96 3.49
C TYR A 223 14.32 -2.16 2.15
N ALA A 224 14.99 -2.64 1.10
CA ALA A 224 14.40 -2.82 -0.23
C ALA A 224 13.48 -4.05 -0.33
N LYS A 225 13.52 -4.92 0.68
CA LYS A 225 12.94 -6.26 0.67
C LYS A 225 12.26 -6.54 2.01
N GLY A 226 11.32 -7.48 2.04
CA GLY A 226 10.68 -7.93 3.27
C GLY A 226 9.66 -6.96 3.90
N SER A 227 9.66 -5.69 3.51
CA SER A 227 8.73 -4.70 4.09
C SER A 227 7.31 -4.80 3.51
N SER A 228 7.16 -5.31 2.29
CA SER A 228 5.86 -5.49 1.66
C SER A 228 5.08 -6.66 2.25
N PRO A 229 3.77 -6.52 2.48
CA PRO A 229 2.91 -7.64 2.84
C PRO A 229 2.79 -8.71 1.74
N TRP A 230 3.28 -8.41 0.54
CA TRP A 230 3.35 -9.29 -0.63
C TRP A 230 4.80 -9.58 -1.03
N PHE A 231 5.73 -9.57 -0.08
CA PHE A 231 7.10 -9.97 -0.37
C PHE A 231 7.20 -11.48 -0.66
N TYR A 232 7.98 -11.85 -1.68
CA TYR A 232 8.33 -13.25 -1.95
C TYR A 232 9.79 -13.52 -1.59
N ASN A 233 9.98 -14.35 -0.56
CA ASN A 233 11.29 -14.77 -0.07
C ASN A 233 11.80 -16.08 -0.68
N GLY A 234 11.02 -16.74 -1.54
CA GLY A 234 11.42 -18.01 -2.16
C GLY A 234 12.42 -17.88 -3.31
N TYR A 235 12.76 -16.66 -3.73
CA TYR A 235 13.85 -16.40 -4.68
C TYR A 235 15.18 -16.23 -3.93
N ASN A 236 16.22 -16.91 -4.40
CA ASN A 236 17.60 -16.80 -3.95
C ASN A 236 17.69 -16.76 -2.42
N THR A 237 17.30 -17.86 -1.76
CA THR A 237 17.24 -18.04 -0.30
C THR A 237 18.62 -18.11 0.37
N THR A 238 19.63 -17.45 -0.22
CA THR A 238 20.97 -17.37 0.35
C THR A 238 20.95 -16.52 1.62
N SER A 239 21.91 -16.76 2.51
CA SER A 239 22.10 -15.97 3.73
C SER A 239 22.52 -14.52 3.44
N ALA A 240 23.07 -14.25 2.25
CA ALA A 240 23.48 -12.91 1.84
C ALA A 240 22.26 -12.06 1.43
N PHE A 241 22.00 -10.99 2.17
CA PHE A 241 20.84 -10.11 1.95
C PHE A 241 20.72 -9.58 0.49
N ALA A 242 21.86 -9.28 -0.16
CA ALA A 242 21.89 -8.82 -1.55
C ALA A 242 21.19 -9.79 -2.51
N GLY A 243 21.31 -11.10 -2.26
CA GLY A 243 20.66 -12.16 -3.03
C GLY A 243 19.23 -12.47 -2.58
N TYR A 244 18.94 -12.33 -1.28
CA TYR A 244 17.68 -12.78 -0.67
C TYR A 244 16.41 -12.14 -1.23
N GLY A 245 15.49 -12.91 -1.82
CA GLY A 245 14.16 -12.47 -2.22
C GLY A 245 14.10 -11.36 -3.29
N ILE A 246 12.88 -10.97 -3.67
CA ILE A 246 12.63 -9.95 -4.71
C ILE A 246 12.40 -8.58 -4.06
N PRO A 247 13.14 -7.52 -4.46
CA PRO A 247 12.89 -6.15 -4.02
C PRO A 247 11.47 -5.66 -4.32
N GLN A 248 10.90 -4.86 -3.42
CA GLN A 248 9.50 -4.44 -3.53
C GLN A 248 9.19 -3.54 -4.72
N PHE A 249 10.11 -2.64 -5.06
CA PHE A 249 9.99 -1.70 -6.18
C PHE A 249 10.41 -2.32 -7.53
N GLU A 250 10.86 -3.58 -7.54
CA GLU A 250 11.32 -4.22 -8.77
C GLU A 250 10.19 -4.89 -9.53
N VAL A 251 10.02 -4.50 -10.79
CA VAL A 251 9.09 -5.11 -11.73
C VAL A 251 9.56 -6.53 -12.05
N THR A 252 8.84 -7.54 -11.59
CA THR A 252 9.24 -8.94 -11.80
C THR A 252 8.12 -9.76 -12.44
N ASP A 253 8.48 -10.66 -13.36
CA ASP A 253 7.52 -11.52 -14.05
C ASP A 253 6.94 -12.59 -13.12
N LEU A 254 5.69 -12.98 -13.42
CA LEU A 254 5.14 -14.24 -12.90
C LEU A 254 5.71 -15.44 -13.68
N VAL A 255 5.57 -16.65 -13.13
CA VAL A 255 5.96 -17.90 -13.81
C VAL A 255 5.33 -18.01 -15.21
N GLY A 256 4.02 -17.79 -15.28
CA GLY A 256 3.23 -17.81 -16.53
C GLY A 256 2.87 -19.19 -17.05
N GLY A 257 1.86 -19.25 -17.93
CA GLY A 257 1.54 -20.34 -18.88
C GLY A 257 1.23 -21.74 -18.34
N TYR A 258 1.64 -22.06 -17.11
CA TYR A 258 1.55 -23.38 -16.52
C TYR A 258 0.81 -23.26 -15.18
N VAL A 259 -0.45 -23.69 -15.18
CA VAL A 259 -1.28 -23.72 -13.97
C VAL A 259 -0.61 -24.63 -12.94
N GLY A 260 -0.45 -24.14 -11.72
CA GLY A 260 -0.05 -24.99 -10.59
C GLY A 260 1.45 -25.13 -10.34
N THR A 261 2.33 -24.34 -10.96
CA THR A 261 3.78 -24.47 -10.77
C THR A 261 4.41 -23.31 -10.01
N ASN A 262 5.34 -23.66 -9.13
CA ASN A 262 6.26 -22.70 -8.53
C ASN A 262 7.47 -22.53 -9.43
N ASN A 263 8.09 -21.35 -9.45
CA ASN A 263 9.43 -21.20 -10.01
C ASN A 263 10.48 -21.93 -9.17
N ALA A 264 11.57 -22.32 -9.82
CA ALA A 264 12.79 -22.71 -9.13
C ALA A 264 13.33 -21.56 -8.28
N VAL A 265 13.97 -21.90 -7.15
CA VAL A 265 14.47 -20.93 -6.14
C VAL A 265 15.44 -19.91 -6.74
N ASN A 266 16.22 -20.27 -7.75
CA ASN A 266 17.17 -19.39 -8.41
C ASN A 266 16.57 -18.57 -9.57
N VAL A 267 15.29 -18.73 -9.89
CA VAL A 267 14.62 -18.00 -10.96
C VAL A 267 13.91 -16.79 -10.36
N LYS A 268 14.30 -15.59 -10.79
CA LYS A 268 13.74 -14.32 -10.30
C LYS A 268 12.35 -14.06 -10.89
N LYS A 269 11.37 -14.79 -10.37
CA LYS A 269 9.95 -14.71 -10.72
C LYS A 269 9.08 -14.88 -9.48
N TYR A 270 7.85 -14.41 -9.54
CA TYR A 270 6.83 -14.74 -8.54
C TYR A 270 6.07 -16.02 -8.97
N PRO A 271 5.82 -16.99 -8.06
CA PRO A 271 4.90 -18.08 -8.34
C PRO A 271 3.52 -17.53 -8.62
N GLY A 272 2.93 -17.88 -9.76
CA GLY A 272 1.64 -17.36 -10.18
C GLY A 272 1.48 -17.33 -11.69
N PHE A 273 0.23 -17.21 -12.13
CA PHE A 273 -0.12 -17.16 -13.55
C PHE A 273 -1.36 -16.29 -13.79
N THR A 274 -1.57 -15.86 -15.03
CA THR A 274 -2.77 -15.12 -15.43
C THR A 274 -3.95 -16.08 -15.62
N LEU A 275 -5.08 -15.77 -14.97
CA LEU A 275 -6.36 -16.41 -15.31
C LEU A 275 -6.87 -15.78 -16.60
N THR A 276 -6.94 -16.57 -17.66
CA THR A 276 -7.49 -16.15 -18.95
C THR A 276 -8.83 -16.81 -19.19
N THR A 277 -9.73 -16.06 -19.81
CA THR A 277 -10.96 -16.55 -20.41
C THR A 277 -10.84 -16.39 -21.92
N ASN A 278 -11.48 -17.27 -22.70
CA ASN A 278 -11.49 -17.13 -24.15
C ASN A 278 -12.12 -15.79 -24.56
N ALA A 279 -11.55 -15.17 -25.59
CA ALA A 279 -11.82 -13.79 -25.97
C ALA A 279 -13.21 -13.57 -26.59
N GLU A 280 -13.66 -12.32 -26.45
CA GLU A 280 -14.60 -11.63 -27.34
C GLU A 280 -14.23 -11.90 -28.81
N SER A 281 -15.22 -12.15 -29.67
CA SER A 281 -15.09 -12.47 -31.10
C SER A 281 -13.90 -11.78 -31.79
N GLY A 282 -12.85 -12.55 -32.12
CA GLY A 282 -11.71 -12.09 -32.92
C GLY A 282 -10.62 -11.29 -32.18
N GLY A 283 -10.67 -11.16 -30.85
CA GLY A 283 -9.66 -10.45 -30.05
C GLY A 283 -8.71 -11.36 -29.26
N ALA A 284 -7.64 -10.77 -28.68
CA ALA A 284 -6.75 -11.45 -27.76
C ALA A 284 -7.48 -11.93 -26.48
N SER A 285 -7.06 -13.05 -25.90
CA SER A 285 -7.62 -13.62 -24.65
C SER A 285 -7.86 -12.56 -23.56
N SER A 286 -9.09 -12.50 -23.01
CA SER A 286 -9.44 -11.60 -21.90
C SER A 286 -8.75 -12.09 -20.63
N ARG A 287 -7.99 -11.20 -19.96
CA ARG A 287 -7.37 -11.52 -18.67
C ARG A 287 -8.37 -11.19 -17.56
N SER A 288 -8.73 -12.22 -16.81
CA SER A 288 -9.68 -12.13 -15.70
C SER A 288 -9.00 -11.82 -14.37
N GLY A 289 -7.69 -12.03 -14.27
CA GLY A 289 -6.91 -11.78 -13.06
C GLY A 289 -5.62 -12.60 -13.01
N TRP A 290 -5.11 -12.77 -11.81
CA TRP A 290 -3.91 -13.52 -11.48
C TRP A 290 -4.21 -14.53 -10.36
N VAL A 291 -3.72 -15.75 -10.54
CA VAL A 291 -3.89 -16.85 -9.60
C VAL A 291 -2.58 -17.07 -8.85
N PHE A 292 -2.70 -17.06 -7.52
CA PHE A 292 -1.61 -17.27 -6.59
C PHE A 292 -1.90 -18.43 -5.64
N ASN A 293 -3.18 -18.74 -5.43
CA ASN A 293 -3.62 -19.84 -4.58
C ASN A 293 -3.97 -21.07 -5.44
N PHE A 294 -2.98 -21.96 -5.60
CA PHE A 294 -3.11 -23.24 -6.28
C PHE A 294 -2.47 -24.34 -5.43
N GLY A 295 -2.80 -25.61 -5.70
CA GLY A 295 -2.26 -26.75 -4.94
C GLY A 295 -0.73 -26.74 -4.91
N GLY A 296 -0.15 -26.67 -3.71
CA GLY A 296 1.31 -26.61 -3.54
C GLY A 296 1.97 -25.26 -3.82
N SER A 297 1.21 -24.17 -4.00
CA SER A 297 1.77 -22.83 -4.16
C SER A 297 2.63 -22.42 -2.96
N LYS A 298 3.81 -21.86 -3.25
CA LYS A 298 4.75 -21.28 -2.29
C LYS A 298 4.52 -19.79 -2.06
N TYR A 299 3.53 -19.19 -2.72
CA TYR A 299 3.25 -17.77 -2.65
C TYR A 299 1.74 -17.50 -2.64
N ASN A 300 1.12 -17.73 -1.49
CA ASN A 300 -0.33 -17.68 -1.32
C ASN A 300 -0.80 -16.30 -0.85
N ILE A 301 -0.92 -15.35 -1.79
CA ILE A 301 -1.46 -14.00 -1.52
C ILE A 301 -2.94 -13.85 -1.89
N GLY A 302 -3.59 -14.97 -2.25
CA GLY A 302 -4.96 -15.02 -2.78
C GLY A 302 -5.02 -14.58 -4.24
N ASN A 303 -6.04 -15.06 -4.97
CA ASN A 303 -6.21 -14.74 -6.39
C ASN A 303 -6.71 -13.30 -6.55
N ILE A 304 -6.19 -12.54 -7.52
CA ILE A 304 -6.45 -11.11 -7.68
C ILE A 304 -7.10 -10.84 -9.04
N PRO A 305 -8.34 -10.33 -9.10
CA PRO A 305 -9.04 -10.03 -10.34
C PRO A 305 -8.47 -8.80 -11.05
N THR A 306 -8.78 -8.65 -12.35
CA THR A 306 -8.50 -7.41 -13.09
C THR A 306 -9.57 -6.35 -12.82
N THR A 307 -9.22 -5.32 -12.06
CA THR A 307 -10.15 -4.22 -11.69
C THR A 307 -9.73 -2.85 -12.22
N GLY A 308 -8.54 -2.74 -12.81
CA GLY A 308 -7.96 -1.49 -13.29
C GLY A 308 -7.52 -0.56 -12.15
N ILE A 309 -7.07 0.63 -12.56
CA ILE A 309 -6.75 1.75 -11.68
C ILE A 309 -7.24 3.03 -12.37
N ARG A 310 -8.07 3.82 -11.68
CA ARG A 310 -8.52 5.13 -12.17
C ARG A 310 -7.65 6.24 -11.60
N GLY A 311 -7.27 7.22 -12.42
CA GLY A 311 -6.55 8.41 -11.95
C GLY A 311 -5.13 8.13 -11.45
N ILE A 312 -4.50 7.04 -11.93
CA ILE A 312 -3.20 6.52 -11.48
C ILE A 312 -2.09 7.57 -11.40
N LEU A 313 -2.07 8.51 -12.36
CA LEU A 313 -1.07 9.57 -12.50
C LEU A 313 -1.74 10.95 -12.64
N GLY A 314 -2.86 11.19 -11.95
CA GLY A 314 -3.66 12.39 -12.20
C GLY A 314 -4.92 12.09 -13.01
N GLY A 315 -5.82 13.07 -13.11
CA GLY A 315 -7.06 12.96 -13.88
C GLY A 315 -8.07 12.00 -13.25
N ASN A 316 -9.13 11.71 -14.00
CA ASN A 316 -10.23 10.82 -13.60
C ASN A 316 -10.50 9.68 -14.59
N ASP A 317 -9.60 9.52 -15.56
CA ASP A 317 -9.66 8.49 -16.58
C ASP A 317 -9.04 7.18 -16.11
N TRP A 318 -9.46 6.08 -16.74
CA TRP A 318 -8.77 4.80 -16.68
C TRP A 318 -7.45 4.88 -17.45
N LYS A 319 -6.44 4.13 -16.99
CA LYS A 319 -5.20 3.98 -17.75
C LYS A 319 -5.48 3.39 -19.14
N ASN A 320 -5.09 4.11 -20.20
CA ASN A 320 -5.19 3.68 -21.60
C ASN A 320 -6.60 3.14 -21.96
N LEU A 321 -7.62 4.00 -21.85
CA LEU A 321 -9.02 3.71 -22.18
C LEU A 321 -9.24 3.08 -23.57
N LYS A 322 -8.43 3.44 -24.57
CA LYS A 322 -8.60 2.98 -25.95
C LYS A 322 -7.81 1.68 -26.18
N PHE A 323 -8.53 0.60 -26.48
CA PHE A 323 -7.99 -0.55 -27.21
C PHE A 323 -7.82 -0.09 -28.67
N THR A 324 -6.62 0.33 -29.08
CA THR A 324 -6.34 0.80 -30.45
C THR A 324 -6.16 -0.36 -31.45
N GLY A 325 -6.73 -1.54 -31.18
CA GLY A 325 -6.48 -2.75 -31.96
C GLY A 325 -5.05 -3.30 -31.84
N ASP A 326 -4.17 -2.59 -31.13
CA ASP A 326 -2.79 -2.98 -30.89
C ASP A 326 -2.70 -3.90 -29.67
N THR A 327 -2.45 -5.18 -29.95
CA THR A 327 -2.27 -6.24 -28.95
C THR A 327 -1.01 -6.10 -28.10
N THR A 328 -0.19 -5.06 -28.30
CA THR A 328 1.04 -4.81 -27.54
C THR A 328 0.91 -3.73 -26.47
N THR A 329 -0.21 -2.99 -26.43
CA THR A 329 -0.41 -1.88 -25.48
C THR A 329 -1.08 -2.34 -24.18
N ASP A 330 -0.63 -1.79 -23.05
CA ASP A 330 -1.24 -2.03 -21.74
C ASP A 330 -2.55 -1.23 -21.60
N ASN A 331 -3.54 -1.82 -20.96
CA ASN A 331 -4.88 -1.24 -20.79
C ASN A 331 -5.34 -1.45 -19.34
N TYR A 332 -6.24 -0.60 -18.83
CA TYR A 332 -6.86 -0.75 -17.50
C TYR A 332 -7.40 -2.16 -17.23
N ARG A 333 -7.90 -2.87 -18.26
CA ARG A 333 -8.39 -4.26 -18.14
C ARG A 333 -7.30 -5.28 -17.82
N TYR A 334 -6.03 -4.90 -17.90
CA TYR A 334 -4.87 -5.75 -17.64
C TYR A 334 -4.04 -5.25 -16.46
N GLN A 335 -4.60 -4.39 -15.62
CA GLN A 335 -3.93 -3.87 -14.44
C GLN A 335 -4.82 -3.99 -13.21
N THR A 336 -4.21 -4.12 -12.04
CA THR A 336 -4.87 -3.98 -10.73
C THR A 336 -3.87 -3.44 -9.73
N GLY A 337 -4.33 -2.53 -8.89
CA GLY A 337 -3.59 -2.10 -7.73
C GLY A 337 -4.31 -2.47 -6.44
N LEU A 338 -3.54 -2.79 -5.41
CA LEU A 338 -4.05 -2.97 -4.06
C LEU A 338 -3.37 -1.98 -3.12
N TRP A 339 -4.18 -1.27 -2.35
CA TRP A 339 -3.67 -0.35 -1.35
C TRP A 339 -2.95 -1.08 -0.20
N THR A 340 -1.84 -0.49 0.25
CA THR A 340 -1.39 -0.66 1.64
C THR A 340 -1.77 0.57 2.44
N SER A 341 -1.70 0.46 3.77
CA SER A 341 -1.91 1.60 4.65
C SER A 341 -0.63 2.38 4.94
N SER A 342 0.29 2.49 3.97
CA SER A 342 1.59 3.15 4.17
C SER A 342 1.86 4.28 3.18
N PRO A 343 2.40 5.42 3.65
CA PRO A 343 2.99 6.42 2.78
C PRO A 343 4.31 5.91 2.23
N SER A 344 4.82 6.58 1.21
CA SER A 344 6.21 6.43 0.76
C SER A 344 7.16 7.35 1.56
N ASP A 345 8.45 7.05 1.47
CA ASP A 345 9.53 7.78 2.12
C ASP A 345 9.78 9.17 1.51
N TYR A 346 10.68 9.92 2.15
CA TYR A 346 11.09 11.29 1.79
C TYR A 346 9.97 12.32 1.68
N TYR A 347 8.83 12.08 2.35
CA TYR A 347 7.64 12.93 2.21
C TYR A 347 7.25 13.15 0.74
N SER A 348 7.52 12.17 -0.11
CA SER A 348 7.31 12.26 -1.56
C SER A 348 5.83 12.45 -1.93
N GLY A 349 4.92 12.11 -1.01
CA GLY A 349 3.47 12.19 -1.18
C GLY A 349 2.86 10.94 -1.80
N TYR A 350 3.70 10.03 -2.31
CA TYR A 350 3.23 8.74 -2.82
C TYR A 350 2.62 7.89 -1.70
N ALA A 351 1.60 7.14 -2.09
CA ALA A 351 1.00 6.06 -1.35
C ALA A 351 1.59 4.74 -1.84
N ILE A 352 1.96 3.82 -0.95
CA ILE A 352 2.50 2.52 -1.36
C ILE A 352 1.36 1.56 -1.72
N GLY A 353 1.55 0.73 -2.74
CA GLY A 353 0.62 -0.35 -3.06
C GLY A 353 1.26 -1.47 -3.88
N LEU A 354 0.51 -2.57 -4.02
CA LEU A 354 0.79 -3.62 -5.00
C LEU A 354 0.43 -3.12 -6.40
N ASN A 355 1.24 -3.42 -7.40
CA ASN A 355 0.84 -3.31 -8.80
C ASN A 355 0.94 -4.68 -9.47
N LEU A 356 -0.16 -5.11 -10.07
CA LEU A 356 -0.21 -6.22 -11.01
C LEU A 356 -0.57 -5.68 -12.37
N SER A 357 0.22 -6.03 -13.38
CA SER A 357 -0.03 -5.60 -14.74
C SER A 357 0.32 -6.68 -15.75
N SER A 358 -0.24 -6.58 -16.94
CA SER A 358 0.12 -7.42 -18.07
C SER A 358 -0.11 -6.63 -19.35
N ILE A 359 0.48 -7.10 -20.45
CA ILE A 359 0.13 -6.68 -21.82
C ILE A 359 -0.76 -7.73 -22.48
N SER A 360 -1.44 -7.40 -23.57
CA SER A 360 -2.31 -8.33 -24.32
C SER A 360 -1.56 -9.29 -25.26
N SER A 361 -0.51 -9.96 -24.80
CA SER A 361 0.15 -11.03 -25.56
C SER A 361 -0.07 -12.43 -24.95
N LEU A 362 -0.27 -13.44 -25.79
CA LEU A 362 -0.60 -14.82 -25.39
C LEU A 362 0.39 -15.44 -24.38
N ASN A 363 1.65 -14.98 -24.38
CA ASN A 363 2.71 -15.50 -23.51
C ASN A 363 3.03 -14.60 -22.30
N ASN A 364 2.29 -13.53 -22.05
CA ASN A 364 2.56 -12.68 -20.89
C ASN A 364 1.88 -13.23 -19.62
N ALA A 365 2.72 -13.63 -18.68
CA ALA A 365 2.33 -14.14 -17.36
C ALA A 365 1.75 -13.07 -16.43
N GLY A 366 1.91 -11.80 -16.76
CA GLY A 366 1.79 -10.68 -15.86
C GLY A 366 3.12 -10.35 -15.16
N LYS A 367 3.18 -9.13 -14.65
CA LYS A 367 4.26 -8.54 -13.86
C LYS A 367 3.71 -8.10 -12.52
N LEU A 368 4.51 -8.25 -11.48
CA LEU A 368 4.18 -7.88 -10.11
C LEU A 368 5.25 -6.91 -9.59
N LEU A 369 4.81 -5.80 -8.98
CA LEU A 369 5.60 -4.98 -8.07
C LEU A 369 4.92 -5.05 -6.71
N SER A 370 5.62 -5.60 -5.71
CA SER A 370 5.05 -5.79 -4.36
C SER A 370 5.01 -4.49 -3.55
N GLY A 371 5.68 -3.43 -4.00
CA GLY A 371 5.54 -2.08 -3.46
C GLY A 371 5.95 -1.03 -4.49
N THR A 372 4.98 -0.26 -4.99
CA THR A 372 5.21 0.90 -5.85
C THR A 372 4.43 2.11 -5.36
N GLY A 373 4.86 3.30 -5.75
CA GLY A 373 4.22 4.56 -5.40
C GLY A 373 3.05 4.89 -6.34
N PHE A 374 1.89 5.15 -5.74
CA PHE A 374 0.70 5.65 -6.40
C PHE A 374 0.31 7.02 -5.88
N TYR A 375 -0.40 7.81 -6.70
CA TYR A 375 -0.99 9.05 -6.25
C TYR A 375 -2.16 8.75 -5.31
N PRO A 376 -2.28 9.38 -4.13
CA PRO A 376 -3.37 9.09 -3.18
C PRO A 376 -4.78 9.26 -3.77
N GLN A 377 -4.94 10.09 -4.81
CA GLN A 377 -6.20 10.25 -5.53
C GLN A 377 -6.61 9.04 -6.38
N ALA A 378 -5.70 8.10 -6.68
CA ALA A 378 -6.03 6.96 -7.53
C ALA A 378 -7.15 6.13 -6.90
N ALA A 379 -8.05 5.58 -7.70
CA ALA A 379 -9.05 4.61 -7.21
C ALA A 379 -8.51 3.19 -7.45
N MET A 380 -8.25 2.47 -6.37
CA MET A 380 -7.73 1.09 -6.39
C MET A 380 -8.47 0.19 -5.40
N SER A 381 -8.35 -1.11 -5.60
CA SER A 381 -8.97 -2.09 -4.74
C SER A 381 -8.30 -2.16 -3.36
N CYS A 382 -9.07 -2.56 -2.36
CA CYS A 382 -8.61 -2.78 -0.99
C CYS A 382 -8.69 -4.28 -0.65
N ARG A 383 -7.72 -4.82 0.09
CA ARG A 383 -7.80 -6.15 0.69
C ARG A 383 -7.45 -6.10 2.16
N CYS A 384 -8.33 -6.66 2.98
CA CYS A 384 -8.14 -6.65 4.41
C CYS A 384 -7.36 -7.88 4.89
N ALA A 385 -6.37 -7.68 5.75
CA ALA A 385 -5.72 -8.71 6.55
C ALA A 385 -6.45 -8.86 7.88
N LYS A 386 -6.53 -10.09 8.40
CA LYS A 386 -7.11 -10.34 9.71
C LYS A 386 -6.15 -9.79 10.76
N VAL A 387 -6.68 -9.06 11.72
CA VAL A 387 -5.90 -8.62 12.88
C VAL A 387 -5.69 -9.82 13.79
N GLU A 388 -4.44 -10.05 14.18
CA GLU A 388 -4.11 -11.03 15.22
C GLU A 388 -4.03 -10.31 16.57
N ILE A 389 -4.56 -10.94 17.62
CA ILE A 389 -4.58 -10.39 18.97
C ILE A 389 -3.73 -11.28 19.86
N ASP A 390 -2.84 -10.66 20.63
CA ASP A 390 -1.99 -11.34 21.59
C ASP A 390 -2.88 -11.93 22.70
N LYS A 391 -2.72 -13.23 22.94
CA LYS A 391 -3.59 -13.97 23.87
C LYS A 391 -3.41 -13.52 25.32
N VAL A 392 -2.25 -12.95 25.68
CA VAL A 392 -1.87 -12.52 27.04
C VAL A 392 -2.18 -11.05 27.25
N THR A 393 -1.65 -10.17 26.41
CA THR A 393 -1.80 -8.71 26.55
C THR A 393 -3.15 -8.21 26.07
N LYS A 394 -3.90 -9.05 25.32
CA LYS A 394 -5.16 -8.69 24.66
C LYS A 394 -5.04 -7.51 23.68
N LYS A 395 -3.82 -7.16 23.29
CA LYS A 395 -3.55 -6.12 22.29
C LYS A 395 -3.35 -6.73 20.92
N GLU A 396 -3.60 -5.94 19.89
CA GLU A 396 -3.24 -6.29 18.53
C GLU A 396 -1.75 -6.64 18.44
N ILE A 397 -1.47 -7.83 17.89
CA ILE A 397 -0.14 -8.19 17.42
C ILE A 397 0.06 -7.38 16.17
N GLY A 398 0.89 -6.32 16.26
CA GLY A 398 1.35 -5.65 15.07
C GLY A 398 1.92 -6.70 14.13
N ARG A 399 1.58 -6.64 12.83
CA ARG A 399 2.06 -7.61 11.82
C ARG A 399 3.59 -7.79 11.85
N TYR A 400 4.27 -6.78 12.37
CA TYR A 400 5.65 -6.80 12.82
C TYR A 400 5.58 -6.40 14.29
N ASP A 401 5.92 -7.29 15.22
CA ASP A 401 6.07 -6.91 16.62
C ASP A 401 7.21 -5.88 16.66
N PRO A 402 7.02 -4.69 17.24
CA PRO A 402 8.11 -3.72 17.41
C PRO A 402 9.30 -4.29 18.22
N ASN A 403 9.09 -5.43 18.89
CA ASN A 403 10.09 -6.25 19.58
C ASN A 403 10.47 -7.54 18.84
N THR A 404 9.87 -7.87 17.69
CA THR A 404 10.44 -8.92 16.82
C THR A 404 11.67 -8.35 16.16
N GLU A 405 12.80 -8.73 16.74
CA GLU A 405 14.14 -8.68 16.19
C GLU A 405 14.12 -8.66 14.64
N PRO A 406 14.68 -7.63 13.99
CA PRO A 406 14.95 -7.72 12.58
C PRO A 406 15.78 -8.98 12.35
N MET A 407 15.35 -9.78 11.37
CA MET A 407 16.07 -10.91 10.81
C MET A 407 17.58 -10.91 11.13
N THR A 408 17.98 -11.80 12.04
CA THR A 408 19.35 -12.28 12.30
C THR A 408 20.47 -11.24 12.20
N VAL A 409 20.91 -10.75 13.36
CA VAL A 409 22.30 -10.34 13.54
C VAL A 409 23.19 -11.56 13.23
N PRO A 410 24.18 -11.47 12.32
CA PRO A 410 25.16 -12.53 12.18
C PRO A 410 25.84 -12.74 13.54
N GLN A 411 25.71 -13.95 14.09
CA GLN A 411 26.52 -14.38 15.22
C GLN A 411 27.99 -14.34 14.80
N ASN A 412 28.72 -13.32 15.22
CA ASN A 412 30.15 -13.39 15.46
C ASN A 412 30.60 -12.14 16.24
N THR A 413 30.47 -12.21 17.57
CA THR A 413 31.51 -11.79 18.52
C THR A 413 31.08 -12.20 19.93
N THR A 414 31.51 -13.40 20.31
CA THR A 414 31.57 -13.86 21.70
C THR A 414 32.49 -12.97 22.53
N ALA A 415 31.95 -12.24 23.49
CA ALA A 415 32.63 -11.91 24.74
C ALA A 415 31.60 -11.60 25.84
N LYS A 416 31.45 -12.52 26.80
CA LYS A 416 30.83 -12.21 28.10
C LYS A 416 31.86 -11.45 28.95
N ALA A 417 31.42 -10.39 29.62
CA ALA A 417 32.08 -9.89 30.82
C ALA A 417 31.03 -9.74 31.94
N SER A 418 31.27 -10.45 33.04
CA SER A 418 30.55 -10.36 34.30
C SER A 418 31.01 -9.13 35.08
N ASN A 419 30.08 -8.42 35.72
CA ASN A 419 30.22 -7.91 37.09
C ASN A 419 28.85 -7.44 37.58
N VAL A 420 28.30 -8.16 38.57
CA VAL A 420 27.03 -7.86 39.23
C VAL A 420 27.29 -6.84 40.35
N PHE A 421 26.52 -5.75 40.39
CA PHE A 421 26.59 -4.75 41.46
C PHE A 421 25.94 -5.23 42.77
N ALA A 422 26.45 -4.73 43.91
CA ALA A 422 26.04 -5.15 45.24
C ALA A 422 24.66 -4.60 45.66
N LYS A 423 23.90 -5.43 46.40
CA LYS A 423 22.50 -5.26 46.86
C LYS A 423 22.18 -3.89 47.49
N LYS A 424 23.17 -3.19 48.03
CA LYS A 424 23.01 -1.88 48.67
C LYS A 424 22.74 -0.73 47.68
N GLN A 425 23.15 -0.87 46.41
CA GLN A 425 22.83 0.09 45.34
C GLN A 425 21.39 -0.04 44.81
N ILE A 426 20.73 -1.18 45.07
CA ILE A 426 19.35 -1.45 44.59
C ILE A 426 18.31 -0.75 45.47
N GLU A 427 18.60 -0.52 46.75
CA GLU A 427 17.64 0.06 47.70
C GLU A 427 17.52 1.59 47.59
N GLU A 428 18.54 2.30 47.11
CA GLU A 428 18.47 3.76 46.87
C GLU A 428 17.74 4.12 45.57
N ILE A 429 17.67 3.21 44.59
CA ILE A 429 17.10 3.45 43.25
C ILE A 429 15.55 3.38 43.25
N GLN A 430 14.92 2.82 44.29
CA GLN A 430 13.47 2.60 44.30
C GLN A 430 12.62 3.80 44.74
N LYS A 431 13.21 4.93 45.13
CA LYS A 431 12.45 5.98 45.83
C LYS A 431 11.83 7.12 45.01
N ASN A 432 12.02 7.23 43.69
CA ASN A 432 11.32 8.28 42.93
C ASN A 432 10.99 7.86 41.48
N ASN A 433 9.71 8.05 41.12
CA ASN A 433 9.05 7.82 39.82
C ASN A 433 9.99 7.92 38.59
N LYS A 434 10.28 6.77 37.97
CA LYS A 434 11.21 6.60 36.84
C LYS A 434 10.63 7.15 35.53
N LYS A 435 10.93 8.42 35.23
CA LYS A 435 10.90 8.96 33.86
C LYS A 435 12.30 8.83 33.29
N LEU A 436 12.43 8.18 32.13
CA LEU A 436 13.71 7.99 31.46
C LEU A 436 14.24 9.34 30.96
N THR A 437 15.39 9.77 31.47
CA THR A 437 16.03 11.05 31.09
C THR A 437 17.52 10.88 30.81
N VAL A 438 18.12 11.79 30.05
CA VAL A 438 19.57 11.82 29.79
C VAL A 438 20.20 13.13 30.26
N PHE A 439 21.45 13.06 30.72
CA PHE A 439 22.18 14.20 31.28
C PHE A 439 23.71 14.01 31.15
N PRO A 440 24.53 15.06 31.21
CA PRO A 440 24.14 16.46 31.19
C PRO A 440 23.56 16.87 29.84
N ASN A 441 22.74 17.91 29.82
CA ASN A 441 22.28 18.57 28.60
C ASN A 441 22.31 20.09 28.86
N PRO A 442 23.27 20.84 28.29
CA PRO A 442 24.21 20.44 27.23
C PRO A 442 25.28 19.41 27.64
N VAL A 443 25.78 18.63 26.67
CA VAL A 443 26.77 17.55 26.86
C VAL A 443 28.09 17.85 26.15
N LYS A 444 29.23 17.55 26.80
CA LYS A 444 30.57 17.68 26.20
C LYS A 444 31.07 16.38 25.59
N SER A 445 31.19 15.32 26.38
CA SER A 445 31.82 14.06 25.93
C SER A 445 31.08 12.81 26.36
N ILE A 446 30.50 12.79 27.55
CA ILE A 446 29.82 11.60 28.10
C ILE A 446 28.37 11.98 28.42
N LEU A 447 27.44 11.21 27.86
CA LEU A 447 26.00 11.31 28.11
C LEU A 447 25.57 10.13 28.99
N TYR A 448 24.92 10.44 30.10
CA TYR A 448 24.37 9.48 31.06
C TYR A 448 22.87 9.30 30.86
N ILE A 449 22.36 8.14 31.26
CA ILE A 449 20.93 7.83 31.28
C ILE A 449 20.46 7.56 32.71
N ASN A 450 19.37 8.22 33.11
CA ASN A 450 18.62 7.91 34.32
C ASN A 450 17.48 6.95 33.96
N ALA A 451 17.67 5.65 34.21
CA ALA A 451 16.71 4.62 33.88
C ALA A 451 16.79 3.42 34.85
N ASP A 452 15.94 2.40 34.64
CA ASP A 452 16.00 1.14 35.40
C ASP A 452 17.22 0.28 35.04
N ASP A 453 17.39 -0.89 35.68
CA ASP A 453 18.57 -1.74 35.50
C ASP A 453 18.50 -2.63 34.23
N LYS A 454 17.90 -2.10 33.16
CA LYS A 454 17.85 -2.75 31.85
C LYS A 454 18.92 -2.20 30.92
N ASP A 455 19.18 -2.96 29.87
CA ASP A 455 20.01 -2.51 28.78
C ASP A 455 19.28 -1.46 27.95
N TYR A 456 19.93 -0.30 27.76
CA TYR A 456 19.38 0.81 26.96
C TYR A 456 20.22 1.04 25.71
N TYR A 457 19.57 1.00 24.57
CA TYR A 457 20.16 1.29 23.27
C TYR A 457 19.75 2.68 22.81
N TYR A 458 20.65 3.38 22.11
CA TYR A 458 20.41 4.73 21.65
C TYR A 458 20.74 4.90 20.16
N GLN A 459 20.01 5.81 19.53
CA GLN A 459 20.24 6.34 18.18
C GLN A 459 20.22 7.87 18.26
N ILE A 460 21.27 8.52 17.77
CA ILE A 460 21.43 9.97 17.78
C ILE A 460 21.25 10.49 16.35
N TYR A 461 20.33 11.42 16.18
CA TYR A 461 20.02 12.06 14.91
C TYR A 461 20.41 13.54 14.94
N ASN A 462 20.98 14.05 13.85
CA ASN A 462 21.22 15.48 13.68
C ASN A 462 19.93 16.23 13.31
N ALA A 463 20.00 17.57 13.20
CA ALA A 463 18.85 18.41 12.86
C ALA A 463 18.21 18.11 11.49
N SER A 464 18.96 17.48 10.57
CA SER A 464 18.47 17.02 9.27
C SER A 464 17.84 15.62 9.31
N GLY A 465 17.72 15.02 10.50
CA GLY A 465 17.16 13.67 10.68
C GLY A 465 18.10 12.52 10.29
N GLN A 466 19.38 12.80 10.05
CA GLN A 466 20.36 11.76 9.72
C GLN A 466 20.86 11.08 10.98
N LEU A 467 20.93 9.75 10.99
CA LEU A 467 21.54 8.97 12.06
C LEU A 467 23.05 9.22 12.06
N VAL A 468 23.57 9.85 13.10
CA VAL A 468 24.99 10.20 13.23
C VAL A 468 25.76 9.31 14.21
N LYS A 469 25.04 8.64 15.12
CA LYS A 469 25.64 7.71 16.08
C LYS A 469 24.60 6.74 16.64
N GLN A 470 24.99 5.51 16.92
CA GLN A 470 24.15 4.56 17.66
C GLN A 470 25.02 3.67 18.55
N GLY A 471 24.42 3.07 19.58
CA GLY A 471 25.11 2.16 20.47
C GLY A 471 24.27 1.79 21.69
N LYS A 472 24.93 1.26 22.71
CA LYS A 472 24.36 0.92 24.01
C LYS A 472 24.90 1.88 25.07
N PHE A 473 24.09 2.23 26.06
CA PHE A 473 24.58 2.83 27.30
C PHE A 473 25.29 1.75 28.12
N GLU A 474 26.62 1.77 28.13
CA GLU A 474 27.43 0.88 28.97
C GLU A 474 27.62 1.53 30.33
N ASN A 475 27.27 0.84 31.42
CA ASN A 475 27.29 1.41 32.78
C ASN A 475 26.53 2.74 32.89
N ARG A 476 25.36 2.82 32.23
CA ARG A 476 24.50 4.02 32.15
C ARG A 476 25.14 5.24 31.50
N GLN A 477 26.18 5.05 30.69
CA GLN A 477 26.86 6.13 29.98
C GLN A 477 27.18 5.78 28.53
N THR A 478 27.34 6.81 27.71
CA THR A 478 27.83 6.67 26.34
C THR A 478 28.71 7.85 25.96
N ASN A 479 29.74 7.58 25.15
CA ASN A 479 30.66 8.61 24.67
C ASN A 479 30.14 9.25 23.37
N VAL A 480 29.83 10.55 23.44
CA VAL A 480 29.34 11.39 22.34
C VAL A 480 30.36 12.46 21.89
N SER A 481 31.64 12.33 22.25
CA SER A 481 32.68 13.29 21.86
C SER A 481 32.86 13.43 20.35
N SER A 482 32.50 12.39 19.60
CA SER A 482 32.56 12.36 18.13
C SER A 482 31.52 13.23 17.43
N LEU A 483 30.53 13.77 18.17
CA LEU A 483 29.50 14.65 17.61
C LEU A 483 30.05 16.09 17.49
N THR A 484 29.73 16.78 16.41
CA THR A 484 30.01 18.21 16.27
C THR A 484 29.07 19.04 17.15
N GLN A 485 29.47 20.26 17.49
CA GLN A 485 28.63 21.19 18.27
C GLN A 485 27.28 21.41 17.58
N GLY A 486 26.17 21.29 18.31
CA GLY A 486 24.83 21.41 17.73
C GLY A 486 23.72 20.67 18.49
N ALA A 487 22.48 20.79 18.00
CA ALA A 487 21.32 20.10 18.58
C ALA A 487 21.11 18.72 17.93
N TYR A 488 20.80 17.73 18.76
CA TYR A 488 20.58 16.34 18.36
C TYR A 488 19.33 15.76 19.03
N LEU A 489 18.73 14.77 18.39
CA LEU A 489 17.67 13.94 18.96
C LEU A 489 18.22 12.57 19.31
N VAL A 490 18.12 12.18 20.58
CA VAL A 490 18.50 10.86 21.08
C VAL A 490 17.23 10.04 21.25
N ARG A 491 17.08 9.02 20.42
CA ARG A 491 16.05 8.00 20.54
C ARG A 491 16.60 6.85 21.38
N ILE A 492 15.89 6.46 22.41
CA ILE A 492 16.30 5.39 23.34
C ILE A 492 15.31 4.23 23.23
N ASN A 493 15.81 2.99 23.17
CA ASN A 493 15.05 1.75 23.01
C ASN A 493 13.95 1.87 21.94
N ASN A 494 14.36 2.14 20.70
CA ASN A 494 13.44 2.20 19.56
C ASN A 494 12.18 3.07 19.75
N SER A 495 12.30 4.21 20.45
CA SER A 495 11.24 5.20 20.74
C SER A 495 10.48 5.02 22.05
N GLU A 496 10.97 4.20 22.99
CA GLU A 496 10.47 4.23 24.37
C GLU A 496 10.59 5.65 24.96
N THR A 497 11.62 6.40 24.57
CA THR A 497 11.74 7.84 24.84
C THR A 497 12.59 8.53 23.77
N VAL A 498 12.24 9.78 23.45
CA VAL A 498 13.05 10.67 22.60
C VAL A 498 13.43 11.90 23.41
N VAL A 499 14.73 12.19 23.49
CA VAL A 499 15.27 13.34 24.22
C VAL A 499 16.10 14.22 23.29
N LYS A 500 15.84 15.53 23.31
CA LYS A 500 16.70 16.51 22.63
C LYS A 500 17.92 16.80 23.50
N ILE A 501 19.12 16.68 22.94
CA ILE A 501 20.38 17.09 23.59
C ILE A 501 21.07 18.19 22.79
N ILE A 502 21.87 19.01 23.46
CA ILE A 502 22.76 20.01 22.86
C ILE A 502 24.20 19.56 23.11
N LYS A 503 24.98 19.37 22.05
CA LYS A 503 26.42 19.11 22.11
C LYS A 503 27.15 20.45 22.12
N GLU A 504 27.98 20.66 23.14
CA GLU A 504 28.90 21.80 23.24
C GLU A 504 30.19 21.60 22.44
#